data_AF-A0A0F9IZ01-F1
#
_entry.id   AF-A0A0F9IZ01-F1
#
_cell.length_a   1.000
_cell.length_b   1.000
_cell.length_c   1.000
_cell.angle_alpha   90.00
_cell.angle_beta   90.00
_cell.angle_gamma   90.00
#
_symmetry.space_group_name_H-M   'P 1'
#
loop_
_entity.id
_entity.type
_entity.pdbx_description
1 polymer ?
#
loop_
_entity_poly.entity_id
_entity_poly.type
_entity_poly.pdbx_seq_one_letter_code
_entity_poly.pdbx_strand_id
1 'polypeptide(L)' 'MKEIEKLDAFSDIETMLENEYTLTEAIDRIAKGYSINSFQLGIWYADYKKGI' A
#
# COMPACT_ATOMS: atom_id res chain seq x y z
N MET A 1 -3.69 12.33 -3.19
CA MET A 1 -4.43 11.08 -2.97
C MET A 1 -5.51 11.33 -1.93
N LYS A 2 -6.76 11.11 -2.29
CA LYS A 2 -7.92 11.18 -1.39
C LYS A 2 -7.94 9.95 -0.47
N GLU A 3 -8.70 10.01 0.61
CA GLU A 3 -8.79 8.92 1.59
C GLU A 3 -9.29 7.61 0.98
N ILE A 4 -10.28 7.67 0.09
CA ILE A 4 -10.81 6.51 -0.65
C ILE A 4 -9.70 5.84 -1.47
N GLU A 5 -8.90 6.61 -2.20
CA GLU A 5 -7.78 6.08 -3.01
C GLU A 5 -6.69 5.44 -2.15
N LYS A 6 -6.53 5.85 -0.89
CA LYS A 6 -5.59 5.19 0.04
C LYS A 6 -6.09 3.83 0.47
N LEU A 7 -7.38 3.71 0.78
CA LEU A 7 -7.99 2.45 1.19
C LEU A 7 -7.94 1.42 0.05
N ASP A 8 -8.19 1.85 -1.19
CA ASP A 8 -8.04 1.00 -2.37
C ASP A 8 -6.59 0.50 -2.51
N ALA A 9 -5.60 1.40 -2.39
CA ALA A 9 -4.19 1.03 -2.42
C ALA A 9 -3.79 0.04 -1.30
N PHE A 10 -4.38 0.16 -0.10
CA PHE A 10 -4.12 -0.80 0.99
C PHE A 10 -4.74 -2.17 0.71
N SER A 11 -5.97 -2.20 0.18
CA SER A 11 -6.61 -3.44 -0.25
C SER A 11 -5.82 -4.16 -1.35
N ASP A 12 -5.27 -3.40 -2.29
CA ASP A 12 -4.40 -3.95 -3.34
C ASP A 12 -3.12 -4.53 -2.73
N ILE A 13 -2.51 -3.85 -1.75
CA ILE A 13 -1.33 -4.38 -1.02
C ILE A 13 -1.68 -5.70 -0.32
N GLU A 14 -2.80 -5.80 0.39
CA GLU A 14 -3.22 -7.07 1.03
C GLU A 14 -3.37 -8.19 0.01
N THR A 15 -4.04 -7.91 -1.10
CA THR A 15 -4.25 -8.89 -2.19
C THR A 15 -2.90 -9.41 -2.70
N MET A 16 -1.91 -8.53 -2.85
CA MET A 16 -0.58 -8.95 -3.26
C MET A 16 0.14 -9.81 -2.20
N LEU A 17 0.02 -9.45 -0.92
CA LEU A 17 0.58 -10.26 0.16
C LEU A 17 -0.03 -11.67 0.22
N GLU A 18 -1.34 -11.79 -0.03
CA GLU A 18 -2.01 -13.09 -0.14
C GLU A 18 -1.50 -13.92 -1.32
N ASN A 19 -1.04 -13.26 -2.39
CA ASN A 19 -0.40 -13.90 -3.55
C ASN A 19 1.12 -14.10 -3.36
N GLU A 20 1.59 -14.19 -2.12
CA GLU A 20 2.98 -14.49 -1.73
C GLU A 20 4.02 -13.45 -2.18
N TYR A 21 3.59 -12.23 -2.54
CA TYR A 21 4.53 -11.12 -2.74
C TYR A 21 5.09 -10.65 -1.40
N THR A 22 6.34 -10.17 -1.41
CA THR A 22 6.86 -9.45 -0.24
C THR A 22 6.18 -8.08 -0.09
N LEU A 23 6.11 -7.59 1.14
CA LEU A 23 5.55 -6.26 1.42
C LEU A 23 6.23 -5.14 0.62
N THR A 24 7.55 -5.22 0.46
CA THR A 24 8.32 -4.24 -0.31
C THR A 24 7.93 -4.26 -1.80
N GLU A 25 7.73 -5.45 -2.38
CA GLU A 25 7.30 -5.58 -3.77
C GLU A 25 5.87 -5.08 -3.99
N ALA A 26 4.97 -5.40 -3.07
CA ALA A 26 3.59 -4.92 -3.10
C ALA A 26 3.54 -3.38 -3.04
N ILE A 27 4.21 -2.78 -2.05
CA ILE A 27 4.26 -1.32 -1.89
C ILE A 27 4.88 -0.66 -3.12
N ASP A 28 6.00 -1.16 -3.65
CA ASP A 28 6.66 -0.55 -4.82
C ASP A 28 5.78 -0.60 -6.08
N ARG A 29 5.09 -1.72 -6.32
CA ARG A 29 4.18 -1.88 -7.46
C ARG A 29 2.95 -1.00 -7.36
N ILE A 30 2.28 -1.00 -6.20
CA ILE A 30 1.10 -0.17 -5.97
C ILE A 30 1.49 1.31 -6.00
N ALA A 31 2.59 1.70 -5.37
CA ALA A 31 3.06 3.08 -5.39
C ALA A 31 3.27 3.62 -6.83
N LYS A 32 3.82 2.79 -7.73
CA LYS A 32 3.95 3.14 -9.15
C LYS A 32 2.60 3.31 -9.83
N GLY A 33 1.66 2.39 -9.60
CA GLY A 33 0.30 2.46 -10.17
C GLY A 33 -0.45 3.74 -9.78
N TYR A 34 -0.28 4.18 -8.53
CA TYR A 34 -0.92 5.39 -8.01
C TYR A 34 -0.05 6.66 -8.10
N SER A 35 1.11 6.59 -8.77
CA SER A 35 2.07 7.71 -8.90
C SER A 35 2.44 8.38 -7.57
N ILE A 36 2.67 7.57 -6.53
CA ILE A 36 3.07 8.01 -5.19
C ILE A 36 4.47 7.50 -4.83
N ASN A 37 5.13 8.19 -3.91
CA ASN A 37 6.37 7.72 -3.31
C ASN A 37 6.13 6.44 -2.48
N SER A 38 6.87 5.37 -2.77
CA SER A 38 6.72 4.06 -2.11
C SER A 38 7.03 4.09 -0.61
N PHE A 39 7.99 4.91 -0.17
CA PHE A 39 8.30 5.08 1.25
C PHE A 39 7.13 5.73 2.00
N GLN A 40 6.52 6.77 1.43
CA GLN A 40 5.33 7.41 2.01
C GLN A 40 4.14 6.45 2.10
N LEU A 41 3.88 5.68 1.03
CA LEU A 41 2.82 4.68 1.02
C LEU A 41 3.07 3.61 2.10
N GLY A 42 4.32 3.18 2.27
CA GLY A 42 4.70 2.23 3.32
C GLY A 42 4.44 2.74 4.74
N ILE A 43 4.72 4.03 5.02
CA ILE A 43 4.39 4.63 6.32
C ILE A 43 2.88 4.60 6.55
N TRP A 44 2.10 5.07 5.57
CA TRP A 44 0.64 5.10 5.72
C TRP A 44 0.04 3.72 5.90
N TYR A 45 0.54 2.73 5.17
CA TYR A 45 0.09 1.35 5.31
C TYR A 45 0.47 0.77 6.68
N ALA A 46 1.66 1.09 7.21
CA ALA A 46 2.07 0.67 8.54
C ALA A 46 1.21 1.29 9.65
N ASP A 47 0.83 2.57 9.51
CA ASP A 47 -0.07 3.23 10.46
C ASP A 47 -1.49 2.63 10.39
N TYR A 48 -1.99 2.38 9.17
CA TYR A 48 -3.27 1.67 8.94
C TYR A 48 -3.30 0.31 9.63
N LYS A 49 -2.25 -0.51 9.51
CA LYS A 49 -2.15 -1.82 10.18
C LYS A 49 -2.12 -1.74 11.71
N LYS A 50 -1.70 -0.60 12.27
CA LYS A 50 -1.71 -0.35 13.71
C LYS A 50 -3.07 0.17 14.20
N GLY A 51 -4.00 0.51 13.29
CA GLY A 51 -5.29 1.10 13.63
C GLY A 51 -5.19 2.55 14.12
N ILE A 52 -4.17 3.28 13.66
CA ILE A 52 -3.92 4.70 13.98
C ILE A 52 -4.63 5.60 12.97
#